data_AF-A0A1L5YAT1-F1
#
_entry.id   AF-A0A1L5YAT1-F1
#
_cell.length_a   1.000
_cell.length_b   1.000
_cell.length_c   1.000
_cell.angle_alpha   90.00
_cell.angle_beta   90.00
_cell.angle_gamma   90.00
#
_symmetry.space_group_name_H-M   'P 1'
#
loop_
_entity.id
_entity.type
_entity.pdbx_description
1 polymer ?
#
loop_
_entity_poly.entity_id
_entity_poly.type
_entity_poly.pdbx_seq_one_letter_code
_entity_poly.pdbx_strand_id
1 'polypeptide(L)'
;MKELLSGFFDVLKRILLVVSILSFALPALSLDDNGDQSTGSRLFTKHCVGCHLNGKNIIRRSKTLSKSDLYRQGILDVQAIATIARAGIGQMSGYEDELSFEEAQEISQWIYLQALNSWHQE
;
A
#
# COMPACT_ATOMS: atom_id res chain seq x y z
N MET A 1 -12.77 -43.86 38.57
CA MET A 1 -11.95 -43.84 37.34
C MET A 1 -12.76 -43.45 36.10
N LYS A 2 -13.97 -43.99 35.88
CA LYS A 2 -14.82 -43.64 34.72
C LYS A 2 -15.31 -42.18 34.68
N GLU A 3 -15.72 -41.62 35.83
CA GLU A 3 -16.18 -40.23 35.95
C GLU A 3 -15.08 -39.17 35.74
N LEU A 4 -13.83 -39.51 36.09
CA LEU A 4 -12.66 -38.65 35.84
C LEU A 4 -12.29 -38.63 34.36
N LEU A 5 -12.52 -39.75 33.67
CA LEU A 5 -12.21 -39.91 32.25
C LEU A 5 -13.24 -39.20 31.37
N SER A 6 -14.53 -39.29 31.71
CA SER A 6 -15.61 -38.56 31.00
C SER A 6 -15.45 -37.04 31.11
N GLY A 7 -15.15 -36.53 32.31
CA GLY A 7 -14.91 -35.10 32.52
C GLY A 7 -13.73 -34.55 31.70
N PHE A 8 -12.68 -35.35 31.50
CA PHE A 8 -11.54 -34.99 30.65
C PHE A 8 -11.95 -34.89 29.16
N PHE A 9 -12.73 -35.85 28.66
CA PHE A 9 -13.23 -35.82 27.29
C PHE A 9 -14.17 -34.63 27.03
N ASP A 10 -15.01 -34.26 28.01
CA ASP A 10 -15.90 -33.09 27.90
C ASP A 10 -15.13 -31.76 27.84
N VAL A 11 -14.08 -31.62 28.65
CA VAL A 11 -13.21 -30.43 28.62
C VAL A 11 -12.47 -30.34 27.28
N LEU A 12 -11.92 -31.47 26.81
CA LEU A 12 -11.19 -31.52 25.54
C LEU A 12 -12.10 -31.15 24.36
N LYS A 13 -13.35 -31.62 24.35
CA LYS A 13 -14.33 -31.34 23.29
C LYS A 13 -14.75 -29.86 23.28
N ARG A 14 -14.88 -29.23 24.46
CA ARG A 14 -15.16 -27.78 24.59
C ARG A 14 -14.00 -26.93 24.10
N ILE A 15 -12.76 -27.31 24.42
CA ILE A 15 -11.56 -26.62 23.92
C ILE A 15 -11.50 -26.70 22.39
N LEU A 16 -11.74 -27.89 21.83
CA LEU A 16 -11.70 -28.10 20.38
C LEU A 16 -12.80 -27.30 19.64
N LEU A 17 -13.98 -27.16 20.24
CA LEU A 17 -15.08 -26.35 19.72
C LEU A 17 -14.75 -24.84 19.75
N VAL A 18 -14.14 -24.34 20.83
CA VAL A 18 -13.73 -22.92 20.92
C VAL A 18 -12.63 -22.57 19.92
N VAL A 19 -11.64 -23.45 19.74
CA VAL A 19 -10.57 -23.27 18.73
C VAL A 19 -11.15 -23.24 17.32
N SER A 20 -12.12 -24.12 17.01
CA SER A 20 -12.77 -24.14 15.69
C SER A 20 -13.54 -22.86 15.38
N ILE A 21 -14.16 -22.22 16.38
CA ILE A 21 -14.90 -20.96 16.19
C ILE A 21 -13.92 -19.79 16.00
N LEU A 22 -12.80 -19.81 16.72
CA LEU A 22 -11.80 -18.74 16.64
C LEU A 22 -11.09 -18.69 15.28
N SER A 23 -10.90 -19.84 14.63
CA SER A 23 -10.32 -19.92 13.27
C SER A 23 -11.20 -19.29 12.19
N PHE A 24 -12.51 -19.14 12.42
CA PHE A 24 -13.44 -18.53 11.45
C PHE A 24 -13.60 -17.01 11.64
N ALA A 25 -13.08 -16.46 12.74
CA ALA A 25 -13.16 -15.04 13.07
C ALA A 25 -11.96 -14.21 12.59
N LEU A 26 -10.96 -14.86 11.97
CA LEU A 26 -9.87 -14.17 11.30
C LEU A 26 -10.42 -13.62 9.97
N PRO A 27 -10.40 -12.29 9.75
CA PRO A 27 -10.67 -11.78 8.42
C PRO A 27 -9.62 -12.37 7.48
N ALA A 28 -10.06 -13.05 6.43
CA ALA A 28 -9.17 -13.44 5.35
C ALA A 28 -8.60 -12.15 4.76
N LEU A 29 -7.34 -11.85 5.06
CA LEU A 29 -6.58 -10.86 4.31
C LEU A 29 -6.45 -11.43 2.90
N SER A 30 -7.30 -10.96 1.98
CA SER A 30 -7.15 -11.26 0.57
C SER A 30 -5.86 -10.60 0.08
N LEU A 31 -4.79 -11.39 -0.03
CA LEU A 31 -3.67 -11.02 -0.88
C LEU A 31 -4.16 -11.24 -2.31
N ASP A 32 -4.63 -10.17 -2.93
CA ASP A 32 -5.01 -10.18 -4.33
C ASP A 32 -3.73 -10.19 -5.17
N ASP A 33 -3.23 -11.39 -5.44
CA ASP A 33 -2.17 -11.68 -6.40
C ASP A 33 -2.80 -12.18 -7.70
N ASN A 34 -3.60 -11.30 -8.29
CA ASN A 34 -4.03 -11.40 -9.67
C ASN A 34 -3.46 -10.17 -10.36
N GLY A 35 -3.02 -10.27 -11.62
CA GLY A 35 -2.43 -9.17 -12.41
C GLY A 35 -3.33 -7.94 -12.65
N ASP A 36 -4.30 -7.66 -11.77
CA ASP A 36 -4.97 -6.38 -11.65
C ASP A 36 -4.02 -5.34 -11.05
N GLN A 37 -3.85 -4.24 -11.76
CA GLN A 37 -3.00 -3.16 -11.28
C GLN A 37 -3.62 -2.56 -10.01
N SER A 38 -2.83 -2.45 -8.96
CA SER A 38 -3.25 -1.76 -7.73
C SER A 38 -3.85 -0.39 -8.03
N THR A 39 -4.78 0.07 -7.19
CA THR A 39 -5.43 1.38 -7.35
C THR A 39 -4.40 2.51 -7.50
N GLY A 40 -3.35 2.50 -6.68
CA GLY A 40 -2.22 3.43 -6.81
C GLY A 40 -1.51 3.37 -8.17
N SER A 41 -1.27 2.18 -8.74
CA SER A 41 -0.68 2.03 -10.08
C SER A 41 -1.56 2.64 -11.17
N ARG A 42 -2.87 2.35 -11.12
CA ARG A 42 -3.83 2.84 -12.11
C ARG A 42 -3.96 4.36 -12.06
N LEU A 43 -4.05 4.92 -10.85
CA LEU A 43 -4.12 6.36 -10.64
C LEU A 43 -2.81 7.06 -11.04
N PHE A 44 -1.65 6.49 -10.70
CA PHE A 44 -0.36 6.99 -11.15
C PHE A 44 -0.27 7.03 -12.68
N THR A 45 -0.72 5.96 -13.34
CA THR A 45 -0.77 5.88 -14.80
C THR A 45 -1.67 6.98 -15.40
N LYS A 46 -2.81 7.27 -14.76
CA LYS A 46 -3.74 8.29 -15.24
C LYS A 46 -3.21 9.72 -15.06
N HIS A 47 -2.61 10.03 -13.91
CA HIS A 47 -2.31 11.42 -13.55
C HIS A 47 -0.81 11.76 -13.63
N CYS A 48 0.08 10.84 -13.30
CA CYS A 48 1.49 11.16 -13.01
C CYS A 48 2.47 10.72 -14.12
N VAL A 49 2.16 9.65 -14.85
CA VAL A 49 3.10 8.98 -15.76
C VAL A 49 3.63 9.89 -16.87
N GLY A 50 2.83 10.87 -17.31
CA GLY A 50 3.19 11.80 -18.36
C GLY A 50 4.48 12.56 -18.05
N CYS A 51 4.73 12.89 -16.77
CA CYS A 51 5.98 13.51 -16.35
C CYS A 51 6.95 12.54 -15.68
N HIS A 52 6.43 11.48 -15.04
CA HIS A 52 7.16 10.62 -14.10
C HIS A 52 7.30 9.16 -14.53
N LEU A 53 7.27 8.88 -15.84
CA LEU A 53 7.49 7.53 -16.37
C LEU A 53 8.76 6.88 -15.78
N ASN A 54 8.63 5.64 -15.30
CA ASN A 54 9.69 4.86 -14.65
C ASN A 54 10.42 5.64 -13.55
N GLY A 55 9.67 6.45 -12.81
CA GLY A 55 10.17 7.25 -11.70
C GLY A 55 11.04 8.42 -12.10
N LYS A 56 11.16 8.76 -13.40
CA LYS A 56 11.95 9.90 -13.86
C LYS A 56 11.18 11.21 -13.68
N ASN A 57 11.71 12.30 -14.21
CA ASN A 57 11.03 13.58 -14.31
C ASN A 57 11.49 14.29 -15.57
N ILE A 58 10.60 14.41 -16.56
CA ILE A 58 10.93 15.01 -17.86
C ILE A 58 11.14 16.52 -17.78
N ILE A 59 10.55 17.18 -16.78
CA ILE A 59 10.62 18.63 -16.58
C ILE A 59 11.88 19.00 -15.80
N ARG A 60 12.14 18.31 -14.68
CA ARG A 60 13.27 18.56 -13.78
C ARG A 60 14.05 17.28 -13.51
N ARG A 61 15.10 17.03 -14.29
CA ARG A 61 15.91 15.79 -14.24
C ARG A 61 16.52 15.45 -12.87
N SER A 62 16.72 16.43 -11.99
CA SER A 62 17.26 16.24 -10.64
C SER A 62 16.17 16.05 -9.56
N LYS A 63 14.91 15.95 -9.96
CA LYS A 63 13.72 15.89 -9.10
C LYS A 63 12.87 14.69 -9.49
N THR A 64 13.48 13.51 -9.51
CA THR A 64 12.85 12.25 -9.87
C THR A 64 12.11 11.64 -8.66
N LEU A 65 11.34 10.58 -8.91
CA LEU A 65 10.73 9.74 -7.88
C LEU A 65 11.63 8.55 -7.51
N SER A 66 12.93 8.61 -7.81
CA SER A 66 13.88 7.61 -7.31
C SER A 66 14.04 7.74 -5.80
N LYS A 67 14.31 6.62 -5.11
CA LYS A 67 14.56 6.61 -3.67
C LYS A 67 15.60 7.64 -3.24
N SER A 68 16.70 7.75 -4.00
CA SER A 68 17.79 8.67 -3.68
C SER A 68 17.37 10.14 -3.75
N ASP A 69 16.54 10.50 -4.74
CA ASP A 69 16.07 11.88 -4.93
C ASP A 69 15.03 12.25 -3.88
N LEU A 70 14.08 11.34 -3.60
CA LEU A 70 13.08 11.54 -2.55
C LEU A 70 13.75 11.68 -1.17
N TYR A 71 14.75 10.84 -0.89
CA TYR A 71 15.52 10.91 0.36
C TYR A 71 16.30 12.23 0.50
N ARG A 72 17.05 12.65 -0.53
CA ARG A 72 17.79 13.93 -0.50
C ARG A 72 16.88 15.15 -0.34
N GLN A 73 15.62 15.01 -0.73
CA GLN A 73 14.61 16.06 -0.59
C GLN A 73 13.85 15.98 0.74
N GLY A 74 14.07 14.94 1.55
CA GLY A 74 13.35 14.73 2.81
C GLY A 74 11.88 14.35 2.63
N ILE A 75 11.51 13.78 1.47
CA ILE A 75 10.12 13.42 1.12
C ILE A 75 9.96 11.95 0.77
N LEU A 76 10.91 11.09 1.16
CA LEU A 76 10.73 9.63 1.08
C LEU A 76 9.79 9.16 2.21
N ASP A 77 8.53 9.61 2.13
CA ASP A 77 7.47 9.35 3.09
C ASP A 77 6.11 9.43 2.38
N VAL A 78 5.19 8.53 2.71
CA VAL A 78 3.91 8.41 2.00
C VAL A 78 3.05 9.66 2.19
N GLN A 79 3.01 10.26 3.38
CA GLN A 79 2.19 11.45 3.64
C GLN A 79 2.78 12.69 2.94
N ALA A 80 4.10 12.82 2.93
CA ALA A 80 4.78 13.89 2.21
C ALA A 80 4.49 13.83 0.71
N ILE A 81 4.58 12.64 0.10
CA ILE A 81 4.28 12.44 -1.32
C ILE A 81 2.79 12.73 -1.60
N ALA A 82 1.87 12.28 -0.74
CA ALA A 82 0.43 12.50 -0.94
C ALA A 82 0.06 13.98 -0.87
N THR A 83 0.69 14.70 0.07
CA THR A 83 0.53 16.16 0.20
C THR A 83 0.99 16.87 -1.07
N ILE A 84 2.15 16.50 -1.62
CA ILE A 84 2.66 17.07 -2.87
C ILE A 84 1.78 16.69 -4.07
N ALA A 85 1.31 15.45 -4.15
CA ALA A 85 0.42 15.02 -5.23
C ALA A 85 -0.86 15.85 -5.27
N ARG A 86 -1.41 16.23 -4.11
CA ARG A 86 -2.64 17.05 -4.05
C ARG A 86 -2.38 18.54 -4.22
N ALA A 87 -1.44 19.10 -3.46
CA ALA A 87 -1.21 20.54 -3.41
C ALA A 87 -0.23 21.06 -4.49
N GLY A 88 0.53 20.16 -5.11
CA GLY A 88 1.63 20.51 -6.01
C GLY A 88 2.85 21.04 -5.28
N ILE A 89 3.92 21.29 -6.05
CA ILE A 89 5.13 21.95 -5.55
C ILE A 89 5.90 22.62 -6.69
N GLY A 90 6.08 23.94 -6.60
CA GLY A 90 6.80 24.73 -7.60
C GLY A 90 6.15 24.64 -8.98
N GLN A 91 6.78 23.90 -9.90
CA GLN A 91 6.31 23.74 -11.29
C GLN A 91 5.35 22.55 -11.47
N MET A 92 5.25 21.67 -10.48
CA MET A 92 4.30 20.57 -10.50
C MET A 92 2.98 21.08 -9.92
N SER A 93 1.93 21.13 -10.74
CA SER A 93 0.57 21.41 -10.28
C SER A 93 0.07 20.33 -9.33
N GLY A 94 -0.86 20.70 -8.46
CA GLY A 94 -1.60 19.76 -7.62
C GLY A 94 -2.76 19.11 -8.36
N TYR A 95 -3.21 17.96 -7.84
CA TYR A 95 -4.36 17.20 -8.33
C TYR A 95 -5.52 17.19 -7.33
N GLU A 96 -5.62 18.17 -6.44
CA GLU A 96 -6.64 18.22 -5.38
C GLU A 96 -8.09 18.24 -5.87
N ASP A 97 -8.34 18.76 -7.08
CA ASP A 97 -9.67 18.74 -7.74
C ASP A 97 -9.99 17.38 -8.38
N GLU A 98 -8.97 16.55 -8.65
CA GLU A 98 -9.09 15.26 -9.34
C GLU A 98 -8.93 14.06 -8.40
N LEU A 99 -8.25 14.25 -7.27
CA LEU A 99 -7.90 13.20 -6.32
C LEU A 99 -8.39 13.55 -4.91
N SER A 100 -9.16 12.63 -4.35
CA SER A 100 -9.41 12.60 -2.91
C SER A 100 -8.10 12.39 -2.12
N PHE A 101 -8.14 12.63 -0.81
CA PHE A 101 -6.97 12.38 0.03
C PHE A 101 -6.58 10.90 0.07
N GLU A 102 -7.57 10.01 0.10
CA GLU A 102 -7.36 8.57 0.09
C GLU A 102 -6.71 8.10 -1.21
N GLU A 103 -7.19 8.58 -2.37
CA GLU A 103 -6.56 8.28 -3.67
C GLU A 103 -5.13 8.80 -3.78
N ALA A 104 -4.85 9.98 -3.21
CA ALA A 104 -3.48 10.50 -3.15
C ALA A 104 -2.58 9.64 -2.25
N GLN A 105 -3.11 9.09 -1.15
CA GLN A 105 -2.38 8.15 -0.30
C GLN A 105 -2.10 6.83 -1.04
N GLU A 106 -3.06 6.30 -1.80
CA GLU A 106 -2.89 5.11 -2.64
C GLU A 106 -1.77 5.29 -3.68
N ILE A 107 -1.79 6.42 -4.42
CA ILE A 107 -0.71 6.76 -5.37
C ILE A 107 0.63 6.86 -4.65
N SER A 108 0.66 7.47 -3.47
CA SER A 108 1.90 7.74 -2.73
C SER A 108 2.50 6.46 -2.14
N GLN A 109 1.67 5.55 -1.66
CA GLN A 109 2.07 4.23 -1.21
C GLN A 109 2.69 3.46 -2.38
N TRP A 110 2.05 3.51 -3.55
CA TRP A 110 2.58 2.88 -4.76
C TRP A 110 3.93 3.49 -5.19
N ILE A 111 4.04 4.83 -5.27
CA ILE A 111 5.30 5.52 -5.59
C ILE A 111 6.40 5.13 -4.60
N TYR A 112 6.09 5.09 -3.30
CA TYR A 112 7.05 4.74 -2.26
C TYR A 112 7.59 3.32 -2.48
N LEU A 113 6.72 2.35 -2.74
CA LEU A 113 7.13 0.97 -3.03
C LEU A 113 7.95 0.87 -4.32
N GLN A 114 7.53 1.53 -5.40
CA GLN A 114 8.31 1.58 -6.64
C GLN A 114 9.69 2.20 -6.42
N ALA A 115 9.78 3.28 -5.65
CA ALA A 115 11.06 3.91 -5.31
C ALA A 115 11.96 2.94 -4.53
N LEU A 116 11.43 2.22 -3.55
CA LEU A 116 12.18 1.21 -2.79
C LEU A 116 12.68 0.07 -3.69
N ASN A 117 11.86 -0.34 -4.66
CA ASN A 117 12.18 -1.37 -5.65
C ASN A 117 12.96 -0.83 -6.86
N SER A 118 13.51 0.38 -6.76
CA SER A 118 14.29 1.03 -7.82
C SER A 118 13.57 1.13 -9.17
N TRP A 119 12.23 1.17 -9.14
CA TRP A 119 11.37 1.19 -10.32
C TRP A 119 11.54 -0.02 -11.25
N HIS A 120 12.02 -1.15 -10.73
CA HIS A 120 11.99 -2.41 -11.45
C HIS A 120 10.55 -2.92 -11.50
N GLN A 121 10.11 -3.35 -12.67
CA GLN A 121 8.87 -4.09 -12.86
C GLN A 121 9.24 -5.57 -12.77
N GLU A 122 8.52 -6.35 -11.94
CA GLU A 122 8.51 -7.80 -12.10
C GLU A 122 7.66 -8.18 -13.32
#